data_AF-A0A938LP06-F1
#
_entry.id   AF-A0A938LP06-F1
#
_cell.length_a   1.000
_cell.length_b   1.000
_cell.length_c   1.000
_cell.angle_alpha   90.00
_cell.angle_beta   90.00
_cell.angle_gamma   90.00
#
_symmetry.space_group_name_H-M   'P 1'
#
loop_
_entity.id
_entity.type
_entity.pdbx_description
1 polymer ?
#
loop_
_entity_poly.entity_id
_entity_poly.type
_entity_poly.pdbx_seq_one_letter_code
_entity_poly.pdbx_strand_id
1 'polypeptide(L)'
;MDARPEQVSRSGFDTSRWTAASVPSTVLATLVEQDRYPDPYGGMNLAAIPRAPFLSSWWYRTEFTLTPDEAAKTVLLEFDGIN
;
A
#
# COMPACT_ATOMS: atom_id res chain seq x y z
N MET A 1 10.95 7.52 -4.16
CA MET A 1 11.99 6.50 -4.37
C MET A 1 11.89 6.07 -5.81
N ASP A 2 12.99 6.08 -6.55
CA ASP A 2 13.04 5.60 -7.93
C ASP A 2 13.31 4.08 -7.96
N ALA A 3 12.46 3.31 -7.28
CA ALA A 3 12.53 1.85 -7.33
C ALA A 3 11.71 1.35 -8.53
N ARG A 4 12.32 0.53 -9.38
CA ARG A 4 11.61 -0.09 -10.50
C ARG A 4 10.65 -1.17 -10.00
N PRO A 5 9.54 -1.44 -10.71
CA PRO A 5 8.56 -2.47 -10.33
C PRO A 5 9.19 -3.83 -9.99
N GLU A 6 10.19 -4.26 -10.76
CA GLU A 6 10.83 -5.56 -10.59
C GLU A 6 11.72 -5.63 -9.34
N GLN A 7 12.10 -4.47 -8.79
CA GLN A 7 12.83 -4.40 -7.53
C GLN A 7 11.86 -4.46 -6.35
N VAL A 8 10.75 -3.73 -6.42
CA VAL A 8 9.72 -3.68 -5.37
C VAL A 8 9.10 -5.05 -5.12
N SER A 9 8.85 -5.83 -6.17
CA SER A 9 8.20 -7.14 -6.07
C SER A 9 9.12 -8.28 -5.61
N ARG A 10 10.42 -8.05 -5.37
CA ARG A 10 11.32 -9.08 -4.86
C ARG A 10 11.09 -9.32 -3.37
N SER A 11 11.17 -10.59 -2.95
CA SER A 11 11.23 -10.93 -1.52
C SER A 11 12.44 -10.26 -0.87
N GLY A 12 12.28 -9.79 0.37
CA GLY A 12 13.32 -9.10 1.13
C GLY A 12 13.63 -7.67 0.66
N PHE A 13 12.80 -7.07 -0.19
CA PHE A 13 12.93 -5.65 -0.53
C PHE A 13 12.74 -4.78 0.73
N ASP A 14 13.66 -3.84 0.96
CA ASP A 14 13.65 -2.99 2.15
C ASP A 14 12.48 -1.99 2.14
N THR A 15 11.49 -2.26 2.98
CA THR A 15 10.33 -1.39 3.23
C THR A 15 10.42 -0.64 4.55
N SER A 16 11.59 -0.54 5.19
CA SER A 16 11.76 0.11 6.51
C SER A 16 11.30 1.56 6.56
N ARG A 17 11.25 2.24 5.41
CA ARG A 17 10.79 3.63 5.26
C ARG A 17 9.36 3.76 4.73
N TRP A 18 8.68 2.64 4.48
CA TRP A 18 7.32 2.63 3.96
C TRP A 18 6.32 2.79 5.09
N THR A 19 5.13 3.25 4.74
CA THR A 19 4.00 3.32 5.66
C THR A 19 3.33 1.95 5.73
N ALA A 20 3.10 1.43 6.94
CA ALA A 20 2.33 0.20 7.12
C ALA A 20 0.86 0.45 6.76
N ALA A 21 0.24 -0.48 6.02
CA ALA A 21 -1.15 -0.37 5.57
C ALA A 21 -1.94 -1.61 5.98
N SER A 22 -3.15 -1.40 6.52
CA SER A 22 -4.14 -2.46 6.77
C SER A 22 -5.06 -2.59 5.56
N VAL A 23 -5.40 -3.81 5.12
CA VAL A 23 -6.36 -4.06 4.04
C VAL A 23 -7.66 -4.62 4.63
N PRO A 24 -8.85 -4.12 4.27
CA PRO A 24 -9.11 -3.08 3.26
C PRO A 24 -8.85 -1.65 3.76
N SER A 25 -8.18 -0.83 2.94
CA SER A 25 -8.07 0.62 3.14
C SER A 25 -7.69 1.33 1.83
N THR A 26 -7.83 2.65 1.80
CA THR A 26 -7.27 3.51 0.74
C THR A 26 -5.96 4.14 1.23
N VAL A 27 -5.14 4.65 0.31
CA VAL A 27 -3.89 5.36 0.64
C VAL A 27 -4.14 6.51 1.63
N LEU A 28 -5.22 7.29 1.43
CA LEU A 28 -5.56 8.38 2.34
C LEU A 28 -5.91 7.86 3.73
N ALA A 29 -6.73 6.81 3.82
CA ALA A 29 -7.10 6.21 5.11
C ALA A 29 -5.86 5.69 5.86
N THR A 30 -4.95 5.00 5.16
CA THR A 30 -3.66 4.56 5.73
C THR A 30 -2.82 5.73 6.26
N LEU A 31 -2.74 6.84 5.51
CA LEU A 31 -1.94 7.99 5.92
C LEU A 31 -2.54 8.73 7.13
N VAL A 32 -3.88 8.74 7.27
CA VAL A 32 -4.56 9.25 8.46
C VAL A 32 -4.33 8.34 9.67
N GLU A 33 -4.45 7.01 9.49
CA GLU A 33 -4.17 6.02 10.55
C GLU A 33 -2.74 6.11 11.09
N GLN A 34 -1.81 6.57 10.26
CA GLN A 34 -0.39 6.71 10.58
C GLN A 34 -0.01 8.15 10.97
N ASP A 35 -1.00 8.97 11.34
CA ASP A 35 -0.88 10.36 11.79
C ASP A 35 -0.11 11.27 10.81
N ARG A 36 -0.07 10.92 9.52
CA ARG A 36 0.56 11.74 8.46
C ARG A 36 -0.35 12.87 8.02
N TYR A 37 -1.66 12.68 8.13
CA TYR A 37 -2.67 13.69 7.90
C TYR A 37 -3.68 13.70 9.07
N PRO A 38 -4.26 14.86 9.41
CA PRO A 38 -5.27 14.94 10.45
C PRO A 38 -6.57 14.25 10.03
N ASP A 39 -7.45 13.98 11.00
CA ASP A 39 -8.80 13.48 10.75
C ASP A 39 -9.51 14.37 9.70
N PRO A 40 -9.85 13.83 8.52
CA PRO A 40 -10.45 14.60 7.44
C PRO A 40 -11.85 15.10 7.78
N TYR A 41 -12.55 14.49 8.75
CA TYR A 41 -13.90 14.90 9.15
C TYR A 41 -13.91 16.11 10.11
N GLY A 42 -12.74 16.53 10.60
CA GLY A 42 -12.61 17.72 11.44
C GLY A 42 -12.54 19.02 10.64
N GLY A 43 -13.51 19.92 10.81
CA GLY A 43 -13.47 21.28 10.26
C GLY A 43 -13.16 21.34 8.76
N MET A 44 -12.07 22.01 8.39
CA MET A 44 -11.59 22.13 6.99
C MET A 44 -10.40 21.21 6.67
N ASN A 45 -10.11 20.22 7.52
CA ASN A 45 -8.92 19.38 7.40
C ASN A 45 -8.82 18.67 6.04
N LEU A 46 -9.93 18.09 5.54
CA LEU A 46 -9.93 17.44 4.24
C LEU A 46 -9.50 18.38 3.10
N ALA A 47 -9.96 19.63 3.11
CA ALA A 47 -9.60 20.62 2.10
C ALA A 47 -8.13 21.06 2.20
N ALA A 48 -7.53 20.95 3.39
CA ALA A 48 -6.13 21.27 3.63
C ALA A 48 -5.16 20.15 3.21
N ILE A 49 -5.63 18.92 3.00
CA ILE A 49 -4.79 17.81 2.55
C ILE A 49 -4.33 18.06 1.10
N PRO A 50 -3.01 18.08 0.83
CA PRO A 50 -2.50 18.36 -0.50
C PRO A 50 -2.91 17.26 -1.48
N ARG A 51 -3.39 17.65 -2.66
CA ARG A 51 -3.78 16.70 -3.72
C ARG A 51 -2.59 16.06 -4.43
N ALA A 52 -1.47 16.77 -4.51
CA ALA A 52 -0.33 16.38 -5.34
C ALA A 52 0.19 14.94 -5.10
N PRO A 53 0.32 14.43 -3.86
CA PRO A 53 0.77 13.05 -3.61
C PRO A 53 -0.18 11.98 -4.16
N PHE A 54 -1.46 12.32 -4.36
CA PHE A 54 -2.49 11.40 -4.84
C PHE A 54 -2.68 11.46 -6.37
N LEU A 55 -1.90 12.29 -7.06
CA LEU A 55 -1.88 12.35 -8.53
C LEU A 55 -0.87 11.37 -9.14
N SER A 56 -0.12 10.65 -8.30
CA SER A 56 0.86 9.64 -8.70
C SER A 56 0.47 8.28 -8.14
N SER A 57 0.94 7.21 -8.79
CA SER A 57 0.71 5.84 -8.34
C SER A 57 1.36 5.57 -6.99
N TRP A 58 0.70 4.74 -6.18
CA TRP A 58 1.20 4.23 -4.91
C TRP A 58 1.50 2.74 -5.01
N TRP A 59 2.54 2.31 -4.31
CA TRP A 59 2.85 0.89 -4.17
C TRP A 59 2.17 0.30 -2.95
N TYR A 60 1.44 -0.78 -3.14
CA TYR A 60 1.07 -1.73 -2.08
C TYR A 60 1.97 -2.96 -2.21
N ARG A 61 2.50 -3.44 -1.08
CA ARG A 61 3.42 -4.58 -1.05
C ARG A 61 3.17 -5.44 0.18
N THR A 62 3.16 -6.75 -0.02
CA THR A 62 3.24 -7.75 1.04
C THR A 62 4.07 -8.94 0.56
N GLU A 63 4.46 -9.82 1.47
CA GLU A 63 5.11 -11.10 1.18
C GLU A 63 4.26 -12.23 1.75
N PHE A 64 4.17 -13.34 1.02
CA PHE A 64 3.54 -14.56 1.49
C PHE A 64 4.46 -15.74 1.16
N THR A 65 4.41 -16.76 1.99
CA THR A 65 5.21 -17.98 1.80
C THR A 65 4.30 -19.08 1.27
N LEU A 66 4.80 -19.84 0.30
CA LEU A 66 4.15 -21.05 -0.18
C LEU A 66 4.93 -22.27 0.29
N THR A 67 4.23 -23.31 0.68
CA THR A 67 4.81 -24.64 0.85
C THR A 67 5.25 -25.21 -0.52
N PRO A 68 6.17 -26.18 -0.56
CA PRO A 68 6.56 -26.84 -1.81
C PRO A 68 5.37 -27.41 -2.59
N ASP A 69 4.39 -27.97 -1.89
CA ASP A 69 3.19 -28.57 -2.49
C ASP A 69 2.23 -27.51 -3.08
N GLU A 70 2.17 -26.31 -2.51
CA GLU A 70 1.42 -25.17 -3.08
C GLU A 70 2.15 -24.59 -4.29
N ALA A 71 3.47 -24.45 -4.22
CA ALA A 71 4.29 -23.94 -5.30
C ALA A 71 4.32 -24.85 -6.55
N ALA A 72 4.04 -26.14 -6.38
CA ALA A 72 3.90 -27.09 -7.48
C ALA A 72 2.57 -26.97 -8.25
N LYS A 73 1.63 -26.14 -7.77
CA LYS A 73 0.31 -25.93 -8.37
C LYS A 73 0.23 -24.58 -9.07
N THR A 74 -0.85 -24.35 -9.80
CA THR A 74 -1.23 -23.00 -10.22
C THR A 74 -1.70 -22.21 -9.00
N VAL A 75 -1.02 -21.11 -8.70
CA VAL A 75 -1.40 -20.18 -7.63
C VAL A 75 -2.01 -18.93 -8.28
N LEU A 76 -3.23 -18.58 -7.88
CA LEU A 76 -3.95 -17.40 -8.34
C LEU A 76 -4.01 -16.37 -7.21
N LEU A 77 -3.67 -15.12 -7.53
CA LEU A 77 -3.94 -13.98 -6.68
C LEU A 77 -5.24 -13.32 -7.14
N GLU A 78 -6.23 -13.29 -6.25
CA GLU A 78 -7.53 -12.65 -6.48
C GLU A 78 -7.61 -11.35 -5.67
N PHE A 79 -8.29 -10.35 -6.23
CA PHE A 79 -8.58 -9.09 -5.57
C PHE A 79 -10.08 -8.80 -5.64
N ASP A 80 -10.71 -8.64 -4.47
CA ASP A 80 -12.13 -8.23 -4.39
C ASP A 80 -12.34 -6.78 -4.89
N GLY A 81 -11.32 -5.92 -4.79
CA GLY A 81 -11.38 -4.55 -5.27
C GLY A 81 -10.05 -3.80 -5.20
N ILE A 82 -9.81 -2.96 -6.22
CA ILE A 82 -8.68 -2.02 -6.33
C ILE A 82 -9.26 -0.67 -6.79
N ASN A 83 -8.87 0.41 -6.13
CA ASN A 83 -9.32 1.79 -6.42
C ASN A 83 -8.16 2.62 -6.96
#